data_AF-J0N1G9-F1
#
_entry.id   AF-J0N1G9-F1
#
_cell.length_a   1.000
_cell.length_b   1.000
_cell.length_c   1.000
_cell.angle_alpha   90.00
_cell.angle_beta   90.00
_cell.angle_gamma   90.00
#
_symmetry.space_group_name_H-M   'P 1'
#
loop_
_entity.id
_entity.type
_entity.pdbx_description
1 polymer ?
#
loop_
_entity_poly.entity_id
_entity_poly.type
_entity_poly.pdbx_seq_one_letter_code
_entity_poly.pdbx_strand_id
1 'polypeptide(L)' 'MYGAINTLVKKKWIALFGDEADSKKKEYLITDIGKQKAEEELQRIEEVWKLASTMIKGDRSK' A
#
# COMPACT_ATOMS: atom_id res chain seq x y z
N MET A 1 1.81 -9.52 12.18
CA MET A 1 1.51 -8.10 11.86
C MET A 1 2.72 -7.18 11.88
N TYR A 2 3.68 -7.30 12.82
CA TYR A 2 4.88 -6.43 12.84
C TYR A 2 5.76 -6.50 11.58
N GLY A 3 5.77 -7.63 10.86
CA GLY A 3 6.57 -7.79 9.64
C GLY A 3 6.16 -6.83 8.51
N ALA A 4 4.87 -6.57 8.33
CA ALA A 4 4.39 -5.68 7.28
C ALA A 4 4.77 -4.23 7.57
N ILE A 5 4.52 -3.75 8.79
CA ILE A 5 4.88 -2.40 9.23
C ILE A 5 6.40 -2.20 9.13
N ASN A 6 7.20 -3.15 9.64
CA ASN A 6 8.66 -3.08 9.52
C ASN A 6 9.14 -3.06 8.07
N THR A 7 8.45 -3.74 7.17
CA THR A 7 8.78 -3.72 5.73
C THR A 7 8.50 -2.34 5.14
N LEU A 8 7.35 -1.73 5.48
CA LEU A 8 7.01 -0.38 5.02
C LEU A 8 7.99 0.67 5.54
N VAL A 9 8.43 0.55 6.79
CA VAL A 9 9.47 1.41 7.38
C VAL A 9 10.83 1.19 6.70
N LYS A 10 11.26 -0.08 6.50
CA LYS A 10 12.51 -0.40 5.78
C LYS A 10 12.52 0.13 4.35
N LYS A 11 11.38 0.09 3.66
CA LYS A 11 11.18 0.65 2.33
C LYS A 11 11.04 2.17 2.32
N LYS A 12 11.01 2.82 3.50
CA LYS A 12 10.78 4.25 3.70
C LYS A 12 9.42 4.74 3.17
N TRP A 13 8.43 3.85 3.08
CA TRP A 13 7.07 4.22 2.66
C TRP A 13 6.29 4.87 3.79
N ILE A 14 6.62 4.51 5.03
CA ILE A 14 6.11 5.18 6.23
C ILE A 14 7.28 5.50 7.16
N ALA A 15 7.12 6.54 7.98
CA ALA A 15 8.07 6.97 8.99
C ALA A 15 7.36 7.12 10.35
N LEU A 16 8.09 6.92 11.44
CA LEU A 16 7.57 7.17 12.78
C LEU A 16 7.21 8.65 12.95
N PHE A 17 6.10 8.89 13.63
CA PHE A 17 5.63 10.23 13.95
C PHE A 17 5.40 10.36 15.45
N GLY A 18 5.94 11.44 16.03
CA GLY A 18 5.91 11.71 17.47
C GLY A 18 7.18 11.29 18.21
N ASP A 19 7.49 12.02 19.28
CA ASP A 19 8.58 11.65 20.19
C ASP A 19 8.16 10.45 21.05
N GLU A 20 9.03 9.45 21.12
CA GLU A 20 8.84 8.19 21.86
C GLU A 20 8.73 8.37 23.40
N ALA A 21 8.58 9.60 23.89
CA ALA A 21 8.71 9.93 25.30
C ALA A 21 7.50 9.55 26.17
N ASP A 22 6.28 9.41 25.63
CA ASP A 22 5.10 9.22 26.51
C ASP A 22 3.96 8.33 25.97
N SER A 23 4.02 7.82 24.74
CA SER A 23 2.94 6.97 24.21
C SER A 23 3.40 5.52 23.99
N LYS A 24 2.71 4.58 24.64
CA LYS A 24 2.85 3.12 24.37
C LYS A 24 2.47 2.72 22.94
N LYS A 25 2.15 3.68 22.07
CA LYS A 25 1.62 3.47 20.71
C LYS A 25 2.49 4.21 19.71
N LYS A 26 3.18 3.46 18.86
CA LYS A 26 3.95 4.01 17.74
C LYS A 26 2.98 4.49 16.66
N GLU A 27 3.07 5.75 16.29
CA GLU A 27 2.33 6.33 15.17
C GLU A 27 3.24 6.44 13.95
N TYR A 28 2.67 6.29 12.77
CA TYR A 28 3.42 6.33 11.51
C TYR A 28 2.70 7.22 10.51
N LEU A 29 3.46 8.05 9.81
CA LEU A 29 2.97 8.83 8.68
C LEU A 29 3.51 8.27 7.37
N ILE A 30 2.69 8.35 6.32
CA ILE A 30 3.13 8.05 4.97
C ILE A 30 4.12 9.12 4.51
N THR A 31 5.21 8.69 3.87
CA THR A 31 6.20 9.60 3.28
C THR A 31 5.79 9.93 1.84
N ASP A 32 6.41 10.94 1.23
CA ASP A 32 6.18 11.25 -0.19
C ASP A 32 6.49 10.06 -1.11
N ILE A 33 7.58 9.34 -0.82
CA ILE A 33 7.96 8.11 -1.54
C ILE A 33 6.89 7.03 -1.34
N GLY A 34 6.39 6.89 -0.12
CA GLY A 34 5.32 5.94 0.20
C GLY A 34 4.02 6.26 -0.52
N LYS A 35 3.70 7.54 -0.67
CA LYS A 35 2.52 8.00 -1.40
C LYS A 35 2.63 7.67 -2.89
N GLN A 36 3.75 8.00 -3.53
CA GLN A 36 3.99 7.63 -4.92
C GLN A 36 3.88 6.11 -5.12
N LYS A 37 4.48 5.32 -4.21
CA LYS A 37 4.40 3.86 -4.29
C LYS A 37 2.98 3.33 -4.08
N ALA A 38 2.21 3.92 -3.17
CA ALA A 38 0.81 3.55 -2.96
C ALA A 38 -0.04 3.83 -4.21
N GLU A 39 0.21 4.95 -4.90
CA GLU A 39 -0.46 5.31 -6.17
C GLU A 39 -0.12 4.31 -7.29
N GLU A 40 1.16 3.93 -7.44
CA GLU A 40 1.59 2.90 -8.40
C GLU A 40 0.94 1.52 -8.11
N GLU A 41 0.91 1.13 -6.84
CA GLU A 41 0.28 -0.13 -6.41
C GLU A 41 -1.23 -0.12 -6.66
N LEU A 42 -1.89 1.02 -6.44
CA LEU A 42 -3.31 1.21 -6.75
C LEU A 42 -3.58 1.01 -8.24
N GLN A 43 -2.80 1.65 -9.12
CA GLN A 43 -2.91 1.48 -10.56
C GLN A 43 -2.74 0.01 -10.99
N ARG A 44 -1.74 -0.69 -10.44
CA ARG A 44 -1.54 -2.11 -10.74
C ARG A 44 -2.74 -2.96 -10.29
N ILE A 45 -3.30 -2.68 -9.12
CA ILE A 45 -4.48 -3.40 -8.62
C ILE A 45 -5.68 -3.13 -9.54
N GLU A 46 -5.87 -1.91 -10.02
CA GLU A 46 -6.93 -1.59 -10.98
C GLU A 46 -6.78 -2.37 -12.30
N GLU A 47 -5.56 -2.54 -12.81
CA GLU A 47 -5.29 -3.34 -14.01
C GLU A 47 -5.66 -4.81 -13.79
N VAL A 48 -5.22 -5.38 -12.67
CA VAL A 48 -5.55 -6.76 -12.29
C VAL A 48 -7.07 -6.93 -12.11
N TRP A 49 -7.73 -5.95 -11.49
CA TRP A 49 -9.18 -5.95 -11.32
C TRP A 49 -9.91 -5.86 -12.66
N LYS A 50 -9.46 -4.99 -13.58
CA LYS A 50 -10.02 -4.88 -14.94
C LYS A 50 -9.89 -6.22 -15.67
N LEU A 51 -8.71 -6.84 -15.64
CA LEU A 51 -8.49 -8.15 -16.27
C LEU A 51 -9.42 -9.22 -15.69
N ALA A 52 -9.48 -9.33 -14.36
CA ALA A 52 -10.36 -10.28 -13.68
C ALA A 52 -11.84 -10.01 -14.01
N SER A 53 -12.25 -8.74 -14.07
CA SER A 53 -13.62 -8.34 -14.43
C SER A 53 -13.97 -8.77 -15.86
N THR A 54 -13.06 -8.58 -16.82
CA THR A 54 -13.24 -9.01 -18.21
C THR A 54 -13.38 -10.53 -18.31
N MET A 55 -12.54 -11.28 -17.58
CA MET A 55 -12.62 -12.75 -17.55
C MET A 55 -13.95 -13.24 -16.94
N ILE A 56 -14.40 -12.64 -15.83
CA ILE A 56 -15.65 -13.00 -15.14
C ILE A 56 -16.88 -12.67 -15.98
N LYS A 57 -16.89 -11.52 -16.66
CA LYS A 57 -18.01 -11.11 -17.54
C LYS A 57 -18.18 -12.02 -18.75
N GLY A 58 -17.24 -12.94 -18.98
CA GLY A 58 -17.29 -13.92 -20.06
C GLY A 58 -17.33 -13.18 -21.38
N ASP A 59 -16.19 -12.62 -21.79
CA ASP A 59 -16.04 -12.08 -23.13
C ASP A 59 -16.30 -13.21 -24.15
N ARG A 60 -17.57 -13.34 -24.55
CA ARG A 60 -18.09 -14.15 -25.65
C ARG A 60 -17.80 -13.44 -26.97
N SER A 61 -16.61 -12.88 -27.11
CA SER A 61 -16.10 -12.38 -28.38
C SER A 61 -15.25 -13.47 -29.02
N LYS A 62 -15.91 -14.55 -29.45
CA LYS A 62 -15.48 -15.42 -30.55
C LYS A 62 -16.63 -16.28 -31.03
#